data_AF-A0A833JEM7-F1
#
_entry.id   AF-A0A833JEM7-F1
#
_cell.length_a   1.000
_cell.length_b   1.000
_cell.length_c   1.000
_cell.angle_alpha   90.00
_cell.angle_beta   90.00
_cell.angle_gamma   90.00
#
_symmetry.space_group_name_H-M   'P 1'
#
loop_
_entity.id
_entity.type
_entity.pdbx_description
1 polymer ?
#
loop_
_entity_poly.entity_id
_entity_poly.type
_entity_poly.pdbx_seq_one_letter_code
_entity_poly.pdbx_strand_id
1 'polypeptide(L)'
;MHTVILIERNKNMVALCFYFEVHQPFRINHYRIKEIGAHKTYFNEESNQNIFEKVAKKCYWPAGLLIASLLKRYPKSFKVTFSMSGTFLEQCETYDPKLLELYQDILSLSNAEIICETSHHSLAALIDEEEFYSQIELQRNNIKRLFNRKVTAFRNTELIYSNHIGKLVEKAGFQTCLLEGWDPYIPKGWNAHHIFHHPELQNLKLLPKSYKLSDDLAFRFSNQSWESWPLTTEKYHSWFEKLLDGNHEFVGLFMDYETFGEHQWADTGIFEFLDRFISNMTYDKRFEFLTVSEAANKFTARAPMDVNRPLSWADTERDISAWLGNRIQEDAFEKVYQLKKQIRYLNDESLTKEWRKLLTSDHFYYMCIKWSNDGDVHKYFSPFDSPYEAYLDYVNILEDFEMKCAEKVRLKDLAQGTIQELAQGNLGENKECTKTIQASSPQKKSSPASVKMGN
;
A
#
# COMPACT_ATOMS: atom_id res chain seq x y z
N MET A 1 -40.25 19.83 18.35
CA MET A 1 -40.56 19.19 17.05
C MET A 1 -39.36 19.37 16.13
N HIS A 2 -38.48 18.38 16.06
CA HIS A 2 -37.41 18.34 15.06
C HIS A 2 -37.92 17.43 13.94
N THR A 3 -38.33 18.03 12.83
CA THR A 3 -38.75 17.31 11.64
C THR A 3 -37.49 16.78 10.94
N VAL A 4 -37.20 15.50 11.16
CA VAL A 4 -36.24 14.76 10.33
C VAL A 4 -36.89 14.62 8.95
N ILE A 5 -36.42 15.41 7.99
CA ILE A 5 -36.75 15.20 6.58
C ILE A 5 -36.02 13.93 6.17
N LEU A 6 -36.70 12.79 6.28
CA LEU A 6 -36.34 11.58 5.56
C LEU A 6 -36.54 11.89 4.07
N ILE A 7 -35.45 12.23 3.38
CA ILE A 7 -35.42 12.24 1.92
C ILE A 7 -35.84 10.83 1.49
N GLU A 8 -37.01 10.70 0.87
CA GLU A 8 -37.44 9.45 0.26
C GLU A 8 -36.34 8.98 -0.69
N ARG A 9 -35.68 7.87 -0.33
CA ARG A 9 -34.68 7.23 -1.18
C ARG A 9 -35.38 6.88 -2.50
N ASN A 10 -34.82 7.33 -3.60
CA ASN A 10 -35.25 6.87 -4.92
C ASN A 10 -34.90 5.39 -5.01
N LYS A 11 -35.87 4.50 -4.71
CA LYS A 11 -35.66 3.04 -4.54
C LYS A 11 -35.12 2.34 -5.79
N ASN A 12 -35.06 3.04 -6.92
CA ASN A 12 -34.63 2.52 -8.21
C ASN A 12 -33.28 3.09 -8.68
N MET A 13 -32.45 3.61 -7.77
CA MET A 13 -31.13 4.12 -8.10
C MET A 13 -30.03 3.18 -7.61
N VAL A 14 -29.07 2.86 -8.48
CA VAL A 14 -27.89 2.05 -8.15
C VAL A 14 -26.65 2.92 -8.19
N ALA A 15 -25.88 2.94 -7.10
CA ALA A 15 -24.60 3.63 -7.07
C ALA A 15 -23.51 2.81 -7.75
N LEU A 16 -22.60 3.48 -8.44
CA LEU A 16 -21.37 2.92 -8.95
C LEU A 16 -20.21 3.50 -8.18
N CYS A 17 -19.38 2.64 -7.63
CA CYS A 17 -18.13 3.06 -7.02
C CYS A 17 -16.98 2.59 -7.90
N PHE A 18 -16.40 3.57 -8.57
CA PHE A 18 -15.31 3.37 -9.49
C PHE A 18 -14.00 3.57 -8.73
N TYR A 19 -13.25 2.48 -8.57
CA TYR A 19 -12.04 2.44 -7.78
C TYR A 19 -10.89 1.83 -8.58
N PHE A 20 -9.72 2.43 -8.43
CA PHE A 20 -8.49 1.98 -9.07
C PHE A 20 -7.34 1.80 -8.10
N GLU A 21 -6.71 0.64 -8.18
CA GLU A 21 -5.40 0.39 -7.60
C GLU A 21 -4.30 0.80 -8.58
N VAL A 22 -3.36 1.62 -8.14
CA VAL A 22 -2.20 2.03 -8.94
C VAL A 22 -0.94 1.57 -8.22
N HIS A 23 -0.26 0.57 -8.79
CA HIS A 23 0.86 -0.08 -8.15
C HIS A 23 2.00 -0.36 -9.14
N GLN A 24 3.24 -0.10 -8.69
CA GLN A 24 4.45 -0.62 -9.32
C GLN A 24 5.47 -1.04 -8.25
N PRO A 25 6.04 -2.25 -8.34
CA PRO A 25 7.12 -2.68 -7.45
C PRO A 25 8.48 -2.15 -7.90
N PHE A 26 9.47 -2.21 -7.01
CA PHE A 26 10.89 -2.11 -7.36
C PHE A 26 11.43 -3.52 -7.61
N ARG A 27 11.69 -3.86 -8.86
CA ARG A 27 12.22 -5.17 -9.27
C ARG A 27 13.67 -5.31 -8.83
N ILE A 28 14.03 -6.50 -8.39
CA ILE A 28 15.38 -6.84 -7.93
C ILE A 28 16.33 -7.12 -9.11
N ASN A 29 17.62 -7.00 -8.85
CA ASN A 29 18.68 -7.45 -9.76
C ASN A 29 18.81 -8.97 -9.74
N HIS A 30 19.30 -9.52 -10.85
CA HIS A 30 19.91 -10.85 -10.80
C HIS A 30 21.09 -10.83 -9.84
N TYR A 31 21.10 -11.76 -8.88
CA TYR A 31 22.05 -11.77 -7.78
C TYR A 31 22.53 -13.20 -7.54
N ARG A 32 23.73 -13.51 -8.02
CA ARG A 32 24.29 -14.86 -7.95
C ARG A 32 25.01 -15.08 -6.63
N ILE A 33 25.16 -16.35 -6.23
CA ILE A 33 25.88 -16.76 -5.02
C ILE A 33 27.26 -16.10 -4.88
N LYS A 34 28.02 -15.94 -5.98
CA LYS A 34 29.35 -15.30 -5.97
C LYS A 34 29.35 -13.81 -5.62
N GLU A 35 28.18 -13.18 -5.59
CA GLU A 35 27.98 -11.75 -5.33
C GLU A 35 27.60 -11.50 -3.87
N ILE A 36 27.28 -12.55 -3.11
CA ILE A 36 27.00 -12.47 -1.68
C ILE A 36 28.25 -11.98 -0.93
N GLY A 37 28.06 -10.99 -0.07
CA GLY A 37 29.10 -10.27 0.66
C GLY A 37 29.68 -9.06 -0.10
N ALA A 38 29.28 -8.84 -1.36
CA ALA A 38 29.71 -7.66 -2.11
C ALA A 38 28.84 -6.42 -1.85
N HIS A 39 27.63 -6.61 -1.29
CA HIS A 39 26.68 -5.52 -1.00
C HIS A 39 26.39 -4.65 -2.22
N LYS A 40 26.22 -5.28 -3.38
CA LYS A 40 25.79 -4.60 -4.61
C LYS A 40 24.36 -4.08 -4.46
N THR A 41 23.95 -3.20 -5.37
CA THR A 41 22.57 -2.73 -5.41
C THR A 41 21.61 -3.89 -5.64
N TYR A 42 20.59 -4.02 -4.78
CA TYR A 42 19.61 -5.10 -4.88
C TYR A 42 18.52 -4.84 -5.90
N PHE A 43 18.25 -3.58 -6.24
CA PHE A 43 17.18 -3.19 -7.15
C PHE A 43 17.75 -2.81 -8.52
N ASN A 44 17.06 -3.24 -9.58
CA ASN A 44 17.47 -2.98 -10.94
C ASN A 44 16.93 -1.61 -11.40
N GLU A 45 17.72 -0.56 -11.16
CA GLU A 45 17.32 0.81 -11.46
C GLU A 45 16.96 1.03 -12.93
N GLU A 46 17.78 0.51 -13.85
CA GLU A 46 17.55 0.64 -15.29
C GLU A 46 16.26 -0.06 -15.73
N SER A 47 16.04 -1.30 -15.28
CA SER A 47 14.82 -2.05 -15.59
C SER A 47 13.58 -1.37 -14.99
N ASN A 48 13.66 -0.92 -13.74
CA ASN A 48 12.56 -0.23 -13.07
C ASN A 48 12.18 1.07 -13.79
N GLN A 49 13.15 1.91 -14.15
CA GLN A 49 12.90 3.12 -14.93
C GLN A 49 12.27 2.79 -16.29
N ASN A 50 12.87 1.87 -17.06
CA ASN A 50 12.38 1.52 -18.39
C ASN A 50 10.95 0.95 -18.37
N ILE A 51 10.64 0.09 -17.41
CA ILE A 51 9.30 -0.49 -17.25
C ILE A 51 8.31 0.60 -16.81
N PHE A 52 8.69 1.42 -15.83
CA PHE A 52 7.84 2.52 -15.36
C PHE A 52 7.51 3.49 -16.50
N GLU A 53 8.50 3.95 -17.28
CA GLU A 53 8.28 4.86 -18.41
C GLU A 53 7.41 4.22 -19.50
N LYS A 54 7.60 2.93 -19.80
CA LYS A 54 6.76 2.18 -20.73
C LYS A 54 5.29 2.16 -20.27
N VAL A 55 5.05 1.77 -19.01
CA VAL A 55 3.69 1.66 -18.47
C VAL A 55 3.07 3.06 -18.32
N ALA A 56 3.84 4.06 -17.89
CA ALA A 56 3.40 5.45 -17.80
C ALA A 56 2.90 5.98 -19.14
N LYS A 57 3.66 5.74 -20.23
CA LYS A 57 3.30 6.17 -21.58
C LYS A 57 2.01 5.52 -22.09
N LYS A 58 1.74 4.26 -21.72
CA LYS A 58 0.61 3.48 -22.22
C LYS A 58 -0.64 3.58 -21.37
N CYS A 59 -0.47 3.64 -20.05
CA CYS A 59 -1.53 3.59 -19.07
C CYS A 59 -1.64 4.90 -18.28
N TYR A 60 -0.65 5.24 -17.44
CA TYR A 60 -0.82 6.29 -16.44
C TYR A 60 -1.13 7.66 -17.02
N TRP A 61 -0.42 8.05 -18.10
CA TRP A 61 -0.68 9.30 -18.80
C TRP A 61 -2.03 9.28 -19.56
N PRO A 62 -2.29 8.35 -20.49
CA PRO A 62 -3.54 8.36 -21.24
C PRO A 62 -4.79 8.19 -20.35
N ALA A 63 -4.76 7.25 -19.42
CA ALA A 63 -5.86 7.02 -18.48
C ALA A 63 -6.03 8.22 -17.54
N GLY A 64 -4.94 8.76 -16.99
CA GLY A 64 -4.96 9.91 -16.09
C GLY A 64 -5.55 11.15 -16.76
N LEU A 65 -5.13 11.46 -17.99
CA LEU A 65 -5.66 12.58 -18.76
C LEU A 65 -7.14 12.41 -19.10
N LEU A 66 -7.56 11.18 -19.45
CA LEU A 66 -8.97 10.87 -19.71
C LEU A 66 -9.83 11.03 -18.45
N ILE A 67 -9.40 10.47 -17.32
CA ILE A 67 -10.09 10.61 -16.03
C ILE A 67 -10.16 12.08 -15.62
N ALA A 68 -9.06 12.84 -15.72
CA ALA A 68 -9.05 14.28 -15.45
C ALA A 68 -10.07 15.03 -16.33
N SER A 69 -10.13 14.70 -17.62
CA SER A 69 -11.12 15.27 -18.56
C SER A 69 -12.55 14.92 -18.16
N LEU A 70 -12.83 13.67 -17.80
CA LEU A 70 -14.16 13.21 -17.36
C LEU A 70 -14.60 13.89 -16.05
N LEU A 71 -13.70 13.99 -15.07
CA LEU A 71 -13.98 14.67 -13.80
C LEU A 71 -14.30 16.16 -14.01
N LYS A 72 -13.63 16.81 -14.97
CA LYS A 72 -13.88 18.22 -15.34
C LYS A 72 -15.16 18.39 -16.16
N ARG A 73 -15.49 17.45 -17.06
CA ARG A 73 -16.75 17.46 -17.84
C ARG A 73 -17.98 17.18 -16.98
N TYR A 74 -17.85 16.33 -15.97
CA TYR A 74 -18.96 15.86 -15.12
C TYR A 74 -18.71 16.13 -13.63
N PRO A 75 -18.46 17.39 -13.21
CA PRO A 75 -17.97 17.71 -11.86
C PRO A 75 -18.94 17.35 -10.73
N LYS A 76 -20.24 17.16 -11.05
CA LYS A 76 -21.29 16.79 -10.09
C LYS A 76 -21.74 15.34 -10.21
N SER A 77 -21.43 14.66 -11.31
CA SER A 77 -22.06 13.38 -11.67
C SER A 77 -21.07 12.23 -11.79
N PHE A 78 -19.79 12.51 -12.06
CA PHE A 78 -18.74 11.50 -12.08
C PHE A 78 -17.81 11.69 -10.90
N LYS A 79 -17.49 10.58 -10.22
CA LYS A 79 -16.59 10.52 -9.10
C LYS A 79 -15.75 9.25 -9.18
N VAL A 80 -14.52 9.33 -8.70
CA VAL A 80 -13.56 8.21 -8.75
C VAL A 80 -12.74 8.14 -7.47
N THR A 81 -12.32 6.93 -7.11
CA THR A 81 -11.42 6.67 -5.99
C THR A 81 -10.13 6.02 -6.48
N PHE A 82 -8.99 6.43 -5.93
CA PHE A 82 -7.69 5.81 -6.16
C PHE A 82 -7.14 5.22 -4.86
N SER A 83 -6.46 4.08 -4.95
CA SER A 83 -5.39 3.71 -4.02
C SER A 83 -4.09 3.70 -4.82
N MET A 84 -3.08 4.38 -4.30
CA MET A 84 -1.76 4.45 -4.94
C MET A 84 -0.76 3.92 -3.93
N SER A 85 0.04 2.91 -4.30
CA SER A 85 1.07 2.40 -3.40
C SER A 85 2.17 3.44 -3.19
N GLY A 86 2.85 3.39 -2.05
CA GLY A 86 4.01 4.26 -1.78
C GLY A 86 5.16 4.00 -2.75
N THR A 87 5.34 2.75 -3.19
CA THR A 87 6.34 2.41 -4.22
C THR A 87 6.06 3.05 -5.56
N PHE A 88 4.79 3.12 -5.99
CA PHE A 88 4.40 3.82 -7.21
C PHE A 88 4.68 5.33 -7.07
N LEU A 89 4.31 5.93 -5.94
CA LEU A 89 4.55 7.35 -5.69
C LEU A 89 6.04 7.70 -5.67
N GLU A 90 6.88 6.84 -5.08
CA GLU A 90 8.35 6.99 -5.09
C GLU A 90 8.90 6.92 -6.52
N GLN A 91 8.39 6.01 -7.36
CA GLN A 91 8.76 5.93 -8.76
C GLN A 91 8.29 7.13 -9.57
N CYS A 92 7.10 7.69 -9.31
CA CYS A 92 6.70 8.96 -9.91
C CYS A 92 7.65 10.10 -9.52
N GLU A 93 8.00 10.25 -8.24
CA GLU A 93 8.95 11.29 -7.78
C GLU A 93 10.33 11.16 -8.44
N THR A 94 10.74 9.94 -8.77
CA THR A 94 12.06 9.64 -9.32
C THR A 94 12.10 9.70 -10.85
N TYR A 95 11.16 9.06 -11.53
CA TYR A 95 11.19 8.83 -12.98
C TYR A 95 10.29 9.77 -13.78
N ASP A 96 9.15 10.20 -13.23
CA ASP A 96 8.23 11.10 -13.92
C ASP A 96 7.50 12.06 -12.97
N PRO A 97 8.17 13.14 -12.52
CA PRO A 97 7.55 14.14 -11.65
C PRO A 97 6.35 14.84 -12.29
N LYS A 98 6.26 14.89 -13.63
CA LYS A 98 5.11 15.48 -14.32
C LYS A 98 3.87 14.61 -14.26
N LEU A 99 4.04 13.29 -14.24
CA LEU A 99 2.95 12.37 -14.00
C LEU A 99 2.41 12.54 -12.58
N LEU A 100 3.28 12.76 -11.60
CA LEU A 100 2.86 13.08 -10.23
C LEU A 100 2.04 14.38 -10.18
N GLU A 101 2.48 15.43 -10.88
CA GLU A 101 1.72 16.69 -11.00
C GLU A 101 0.31 16.45 -11.58
N LEU A 102 0.16 15.58 -12.57
CA LEU A 102 -1.16 15.21 -13.12
C LEU A 102 -2.07 14.60 -12.03
N TYR A 103 -1.55 13.68 -11.22
CA TYR A 103 -2.37 13.08 -10.14
C TYR A 103 -2.64 14.04 -8.99
N GLN A 104 -1.73 14.98 -8.72
CA GLN A 104 -2.00 16.11 -7.82
C GLN A 104 -3.15 16.97 -8.34
N ASP A 105 -3.17 17.28 -9.63
CA ASP A 105 -4.27 18.01 -10.27
C ASP A 105 -5.58 17.23 -10.19
N ILE A 106 -5.57 15.92 -10.46
CA ILE A 106 -6.76 15.06 -10.34
C ILE A 106 -7.29 15.06 -8.91
N LEU A 107 -6.42 14.83 -7.92
CA LEU A 107 -6.81 14.72 -6.50
C LEU A 107 -7.12 16.08 -5.85
N SER A 108 -6.80 17.20 -6.53
CA SER A 108 -7.27 18.53 -6.15
C SER A 108 -8.76 18.73 -6.42
N LEU A 109 -9.35 17.94 -7.33
CA LEU A 109 -10.78 18.02 -7.67
C LEU A 109 -11.63 17.40 -6.55
N SER A 110 -12.78 18.03 -6.25
CA SER A 110 -13.65 17.59 -5.16
C SER A 110 -14.34 16.24 -5.42
N ASN A 111 -14.37 15.79 -6.67
CA ASN A 111 -14.96 14.53 -7.11
C ASN A 111 -13.92 13.40 -7.31
N ALA A 112 -12.68 13.57 -6.84
CA ALA A 112 -11.69 12.50 -6.76
C ALA A 112 -11.33 12.20 -5.31
N GLU A 113 -11.24 10.92 -4.96
CA GLU A 113 -10.83 10.44 -3.64
C GLU A 113 -9.52 9.66 -3.74
N ILE A 114 -8.70 9.73 -2.68
CA ILE A 114 -7.59 8.81 -2.45
C ILE A 114 -7.78 8.11 -1.11
N ILE A 115 -7.67 6.78 -1.11
CA ILE A 115 -7.76 5.93 0.09
C ILE A 115 -6.38 5.39 0.45
N CYS A 116 -6.28 4.69 1.58
CA CYS A 116 -5.01 4.20 2.09
C CYS A 116 -4.81 2.71 1.82
N GLU A 117 -3.54 2.35 1.72
CA GLU A 117 -3.01 0.99 1.73
C GLU A 117 -1.69 0.95 2.51
N THR A 118 -1.05 -0.22 2.58
CA THR A 118 0.35 -0.30 3.03
C THR A 118 1.26 0.41 2.03
N SER A 119 2.18 1.26 2.51
CA SER A 119 3.12 1.99 1.63
C SER A 119 3.91 1.11 0.66
N HIS A 120 4.27 -0.12 1.03
CA HIS A 120 5.07 -0.99 0.16
C HIS A 120 4.27 -2.15 -0.43
N HIS A 121 2.94 -2.02 -0.52
CA HIS A 121 2.09 -3.07 -1.06
C HIS A 121 2.44 -4.46 -0.50
N SER A 122 2.68 -4.51 0.82
CA SER A 122 3.30 -5.65 1.47
C SER A 122 2.25 -6.56 2.08
N LEU A 123 2.63 -7.80 2.36
CA LEU A 123 1.78 -8.78 3.03
C LEU A 123 1.87 -8.69 4.57
N ALA A 124 2.30 -7.55 5.11
CA ALA A 124 2.58 -7.38 6.55
C ALA A 124 1.36 -7.68 7.44
N ALA A 125 0.14 -7.43 6.94
CA ALA A 125 -1.11 -7.75 7.65
C ALA A 125 -1.27 -9.25 8.01
N LEU A 126 -0.52 -10.14 7.35
CA LEU A 126 -0.57 -11.58 7.58
C LEU A 126 0.34 -12.06 8.71
N ILE A 127 1.40 -11.31 9.05
CA ILE A 127 2.48 -11.81 9.92
C ILE A 127 3.00 -10.79 10.94
N ASP A 128 2.92 -9.51 10.65
CA ASP A 128 3.57 -8.47 11.44
C ASP A 128 2.68 -7.22 11.58
N GLU A 129 1.88 -7.19 12.65
CA GLU A 129 0.97 -6.07 12.94
C GLU A 129 1.72 -4.72 13.04
N GLU A 130 2.90 -4.70 13.65
CA GLU A 130 3.62 -3.46 13.89
C GLU A 130 4.18 -2.87 12.59
N GLU A 131 4.71 -3.71 11.71
CA GLU A 131 5.16 -3.26 10.40
C GLU A 131 3.95 -2.88 9.52
N PHE A 132 2.83 -3.59 9.63
CA PHE A 132 1.57 -3.20 9.00
C PHE A 132 1.15 -1.77 9.40
N TYR A 133 1.08 -1.45 10.70
CA TYR A 133 0.76 -0.09 11.15
C TYR A 133 1.82 0.93 10.73
N SER A 134 3.10 0.57 10.80
CA SER A 134 4.20 1.46 10.38
C SER A 134 4.10 1.84 8.90
N GLN A 135 3.73 0.90 8.03
CA GLN A 135 3.53 1.16 6.61
C GLN A 135 2.27 1.98 6.32
N ILE A 136 1.21 1.82 7.11
CA ILE A 136 0.01 2.67 7.02
C ILE A 136 0.35 4.12 7.38
N GLU A 137 1.08 4.34 8.48
CA GLU A 137 1.48 5.69 8.89
C GLU A 137 2.40 6.33 7.86
N LEU A 138 3.36 5.58 7.32
CA LEU A 138 4.20 6.06 6.22
C LEU A 138 3.34 6.48 5.01
N GLN A 139 2.35 5.68 4.64
CA GLN A 139 1.48 5.99 3.51
C GLN A 139 0.59 7.20 3.76
N ARG A 140 0.02 7.34 4.97
CA ARG A 140 -0.73 8.53 5.40
C ARG A 140 0.11 9.79 5.27
N ASN A 141 1.35 9.74 5.72
CA ASN A 141 2.28 10.86 5.64
C ASN A 141 2.62 11.21 4.18
N ASN A 142 2.87 10.21 3.34
CA ASN A 142 3.11 10.42 1.91
C ASN A 142 1.91 11.05 1.21
N ILE A 143 0.69 10.53 1.43
CA ILE A 143 -0.53 11.09 0.83
C ILE A 143 -0.78 12.51 1.31
N LYS A 144 -0.56 12.79 2.60
CA LYS A 144 -0.70 14.15 3.16
C LYS A 144 0.33 15.11 2.56
N ARG A 145 1.59 14.68 2.41
CA ARG A 145 2.68 15.46 1.83
C ARG A 145 2.44 15.76 0.35
N LEU A 146 2.07 14.75 -0.42
CA LEU A 146 1.97 14.83 -1.89
C LEU A 146 0.66 15.45 -2.36
N PHE A 147 -0.45 15.16 -1.70
CA PHE A 147 -1.79 15.53 -2.18
C PHE A 147 -2.54 16.45 -1.22
N ASN A 148 -2.01 16.70 -0.02
CA ASN A 148 -2.71 17.43 1.06
C ASN A 148 -4.07 16.81 1.45
N ARG A 149 -4.28 15.52 1.18
CA ARG A 149 -5.52 14.78 1.50
C ARG A 149 -5.39 14.02 2.81
N LYS A 150 -6.54 13.70 3.42
CA LYS A 150 -6.64 12.75 4.53
C LYS A 150 -7.38 11.52 4.03
N VAL A 151 -6.80 10.36 4.24
CA VAL A 151 -7.40 9.07 3.90
C VAL A 151 -8.49 8.68 4.92
N THR A 152 -9.57 8.08 4.43
CA THR A 152 -10.79 7.78 5.21
C THR A 152 -11.24 6.33 5.09
N ALA A 153 -10.80 5.62 4.06
CA ALA A 153 -11.04 4.19 3.86
C ALA A 153 -9.72 3.46 3.61
N PHE A 154 -9.77 2.13 3.73
CA PHE A 154 -8.61 1.27 3.59
C PHE A 154 -8.85 0.14 2.60
N ARG A 155 -7.84 -0.15 1.78
CA ARG A 155 -7.72 -1.38 0.99
C ARG A 155 -6.42 -2.07 1.38
N ASN A 156 -6.52 -3.31 1.83
CA ASN A 156 -5.34 -4.09 2.13
C ASN A 156 -4.77 -4.73 0.85
N THR A 157 -3.46 -5.01 0.85
CA THR A 157 -2.70 -5.55 -0.29
C THR A 157 -3.50 -6.64 -0.98
N GLU A 158 -3.74 -6.49 -2.28
CA GLU A 158 -4.42 -7.49 -3.12
C GLU A 158 -5.86 -7.83 -2.68
N LEU A 159 -6.54 -6.83 -2.10
CA LEU A 159 -7.82 -6.96 -1.41
C LEU A 159 -7.85 -8.09 -0.37
N ILE A 160 -6.69 -8.44 0.21
CA ILE A 160 -6.57 -9.52 1.19
C ILE A 160 -7.31 -9.12 2.46
N TYR A 161 -8.38 -9.84 2.77
CA TYR A 161 -9.23 -9.62 3.93
C TYR A 161 -9.47 -10.91 4.72
N SER A 162 -9.53 -10.77 6.04
CA SER A 162 -10.12 -11.74 6.97
C SER A 162 -10.69 -10.95 8.15
N ASN A 163 -11.52 -11.58 8.99
CA ASN A 163 -12.01 -10.91 10.21
C ASN A 163 -10.85 -10.39 11.08
N HIS A 164 -9.73 -11.13 11.16
CA HIS A 164 -8.55 -10.67 11.88
C HIS A 164 -7.98 -9.38 11.27
N ILE A 165 -7.79 -9.33 9.95
CA ILE A 165 -7.33 -8.13 9.25
C ILE A 165 -8.32 -6.97 9.44
N GLY A 166 -9.63 -7.25 9.46
CA GLY A 166 -10.65 -6.27 9.78
C GLY A 166 -10.42 -5.60 11.15
N LYS A 167 -10.06 -6.37 12.18
CA LYS A 167 -9.69 -5.83 13.51
C LYS A 167 -8.43 -4.94 13.43
N LEU A 168 -7.44 -5.32 12.63
CA LEU A 168 -6.24 -4.49 12.42
C LEU A 168 -6.58 -3.16 11.73
N VAL A 169 -7.44 -3.21 10.71
CA VAL A 169 -7.89 -2.02 9.96
C VAL A 169 -8.68 -1.06 10.86
N GLU A 170 -9.55 -1.58 11.72
CA GLU A 170 -10.28 -0.76 12.70
C GLU A 170 -9.35 -0.14 13.74
N LYS A 171 -8.40 -0.91 14.27
CA LYS A 171 -7.37 -0.43 15.20
C LYS A 171 -6.44 0.61 14.58
N ALA A 172 -6.21 0.54 13.27
CA ALA A 172 -5.50 1.58 12.52
C ALA A 172 -6.32 2.88 12.39
N GLY A 173 -7.61 2.88 12.75
CA GLY A 173 -8.50 4.06 12.75
C GLY A 173 -9.38 4.19 11.51
N PHE A 174 -9.53 3.14 10.70
CA PHE A 174 -10.42 3.14 9.55
C PHE A 174 -11.78 2.51 9.89
N GLN A 175 -12.84 3.06 9.30
CA GLN A 175 -14.23 2.56 9.47
C GLN A 175 -14.79 1.94 8.19
N THR A 176 -13.99 1.89 7.12
CA THR A 176 -14.37 1.38 5.81
C THR A 176 -13.23 0.55 5.26
N CYS A 177 -13.51 -0.69 4.86
CA CYS A 177 -12.55 -1.59 4.24
C CYS A 177 -13.12 -2.21 2.96
N LEU A 178 -12.32 -2.24 1.89
CA LEU A 178 -12.64 -2.94 0.66
C LEU A 178 -12.20 -4.40 0.75
N LEU A 179 -12.94 -5.29 0.10
CA LEU A 179 -12.63 -6.73 0.01
C LEU A 179 -13.23 -7.34 -1.26
N GLU A 180 -12.78 -8.54 -1.62
CA GLU A 180 -13.38 -9.30 -2.72
C GLU A 180 -14.83 -9.72 -2.39
N GLY A 181 -15.75 -9.55 -3.33
CA GLY A 181 -17.17 -9.89 -3.16
C GLY A 181 -17.48 -11.33 -3.53
N TRP A 182 -16.75 -12.29 -2.96
CA TRP A 182 -16.93 -13.70 -3.27
C TRP A 182 -18.26 -14.23 -2.68
N ASP A 183 -19.16 -14.70 -3.56
CA ASP A 183 -20.41 -15.42 -3.28
C ASP A 183 -20.42 -16.28 -1.99
N PRO A 184 -19.57 -17.32 -1.77
CA PRO A 184 -19.47 -18.02 -0.49
C PRO A 184 -19.37 -17.22 0.82
N TYR A 185 -18.82 -16.01 0.82
CA TYR A 185 -18.76 -15.16 2.01
C TYR A 185 -19.91 -14.15 2.09
N ILE A 186 -20.70 -13.99 1.02
CA ILE A 186 -21.83 -13.08 1.02
C ILE A 186 -22.93 -13.61 1.96
N PRO A 187 -23.41 -12.82 2.93
CA PRO A 187 -24.48 -13.23 3.84
C PRO A 187 -25.75 -13.67 3.09
N LYS A 188 -26.36 -14.76 3.56
CA LYS A 188 -27.56 -15.34 2.94
C LYS A 188 -28.67 -14.29 2.78
N GLY A 189 -29.24 -14.23 1.57
CA GLY A 189 -30.31 -13.28 1.22
C GLY A 189 -29.81 -11.94 0.69
N TRP A 190 -28.49 -11.75 0.61
CA TRP A 190 -27.85 -10.57 0.04
C TRP A 190 -26.97 -10.95 -1.17
N ASN A 191 -26.37 -9.95 -1.79
CA ASN A 191 -25.44 -10.07 -2.92
C ASN A 191 -24.25 -9.10 -2.69
N ALA A 192 -23.20 -9.19 -3.52
CA ALA A 192 -22.01 -8.34 -3.43
C ALA A 192 -22.28 -6.83 -3.69
N HIS A 193 -23.50 -6.45 -4.06
CA HIS A 193 -23.91 -5.08 -4.38
C HIS A 193 -24.57 -4.36 -3.19
N HIS A 194 -24.18 -4.78 -1.98
CA HIS A 194 -24.58 -4.21 -0.70
C HIS A 194 -23.35 -3.99 0.17
N ILE A 195 -23.46 -3.05 1.12
CA ILE A 195 -22.45 -2.86 2.16
C ILE A 195 -22.73 -3.81 3.31
N PHE A 196 -21.68 -4.43 3.85
CA PHE A 196 -21.73 -5.29 5.03
C PHE A 196 -20.96 -4.66 6.19
N HIS A 197 -20.96 -5.32 7.34
CA HIS A 197 -20.07 -4.94 8.44
C HIS A 197 -19.30 -6.14 8.96
N HIS A 198 -18.20 -5.88 9.65
CA HIS A 198 -17.44 -6.92 10.34
C HIS A 198 -18.32 -7.58 11.44
N PRO A 199 -18.21 -8.91 11.65
CA PRO A 199 -19.12 -9.65 12.55
C PRO A 199 -19.07 -9.17 14.01
N GLU A 200 -17.91 -8.72 14.48
CA GLU A 200 -17.72 -8.23 15.86
C GLU A 200 -17.58 -6.70 15.95
N LEU A 201 -17.45 -5.99 14.82
CA LEU A 201 -17.14 -4.55 14.76
C LEU A 201 -18.17 -3.86 13.86
N GLN A 202 -19.36 -3.60 14.39
CA GLN A 202 -20.51 -3.11 13.61
C GLN A 202 -20.26 -1.76 12.90
N ASN A 203 -19.30 -0.97 13.40
CA ASN A 203 -18.93 0.31 12.78
C ASN A 203 -17.95 0.16 11.60
N LEU A 204 -17.26 -0.98 11.48
CA LEU A 204 -16.39 -1.25 10.34
C LEU A 204 -17.22 -1.77 9.17
N LYS A 205 -17.46 -0.90 8.19
CA LYS A 205 -18.17 -1.22 6.96
C LYS A 205 -17.25 -1.93 5.96
N LEU A 206 -17.80 -2.93 5.30
CA LEU A 206 -17.13 -3.77 4.32
C LEU A 206 -17.79 -3.56 2.96
N LEU A 207 -16.99 -3.15 1.97
CA LEU A 207 -17.44 -2.84 0.60
C LEU A 207 -16.92 -3.91 -0.36
N PRO A 208 -17.77 -4.86 -0.79
CA PRO A 208 -17.34 -5.93 -1.68
C PRO A 208 -17.12 -5.44 -3.11
N LYS A 209 -16.10 -5.97 -3.77
CA LYS A 209 -15.90 -5.89 -5.22
C LYS A 209 -17.00 -6.67 -5.95
N SER A 210 -17.55 -6.11 -7.01
CA SER A 210 -18.39 -6.84 -7.95
C SER A 210 -17.49 -7.61 -8.95
N TYR A 211 -16.93 -8.74 -8.50
CA TYR A 211 -15.84 -9.41 -9.23
C TYR A 211 -16.18 -9.74 -10.68
N LYS A 212 -17.39 -10.22 -10.99
CA LYS A 212 -17.78 -10.52 -12.38
C LYS A 212 -17.70 -9.28 -13.28
N LEU A 213 -18.38 -8.20 -12.89
CA LEU A 213 -18.42 -6.96 -13.67
C LEU A 213 -17.04 -6.29 -13.78
N SER A 214 -16.22 -6.36 -12.73
CA SER A 214 -14.84 -5.85 -12.75
C SER A 214 -13.93 -6.69 -13.63
N ASP A 215 -13.93 -8.02 -13.43
CA ASP A 215 -13.03 -8.95 -14.14
C ASP A 215 -13.38 -9.05 -15.64
N ASP A 216 -14.66 -8.89 -16.00
CA ASP A 216 -15.09 -8.83 -17.39
C ASP A 216 -14.45 -7.67 -18.15
N LEU A 217 -14.27 -6.52 -17.49
CA LEU A 217 -13.58 -5.36 -18.05
C LEU A 217 -12.06 -5.51 -17.95
N ALA A 218 -11.54 -5.96 -16.80
CA ALA A 218 -10.11 -6.06 -16.54
C ALA A 218 -9.42 -7.15 -17.37
N PHE A 219 -10.03 -8.33 -17.50
CA PHE A 219 -9.40 -9.50 -18.12
C PHE A 219 -10.05 -9.93 -19.45
N ARG A 220 -11.36 -9.74 -19.63
CA ARG A 220 -12.10 -10.32 -20.78
C ARG A 220 -12.41 -9.33 -21.90
N PHE A 221 -12.17 -8.03 -21.70
CA PHE A 221 -12.56 -6.98 -22.65
C PHE A 221 -12.07 -7.22 -24.09
N SER A 222 -10.79 -7.57 -24.26
CA SER A 222 -10.20 -7.87 -25.58
C SER A 222 -10.21 -9.37 -25.95
N ASN A 223 -10.76 -10.24 -25.10
CA ASN A 223 -10.75 -11.67 -25.33
C ASN A 223 -11.81 -12.08 -26.37
N GLN A 224 -11.40 -12.26 -27.62
CA GLN A 224 -12.29 -12.63 -28.73
C GLN A 224 -12.91 -14.03 -28.60
N SER A 225 -12.36 -14.90 -27.74
CA SER A 225 -12.91 -16.22 -27.46
C SER A 225 -14.01 -16.22 -26.39
N TRP A 226 -14.16 -15.11 -25.66
CA TRP A 226 -15.20 -14.98 -24.65
C TRP A 226 -16.58 -14.80 -25.31
N GLU A 227 -17.58 -15.55 -24.84
CA GLU A 227 -18.94 -15.55 -25.41
C GLU A 227 -19.61 -14.18 -25.49
N SER A 228 -19.21 -13.26 -24.60
CA SER A 228 -19.76 -11.90 -24.56
C SER A 228 -18.92 -10.88 -25.34
N TRP A 229 -17.86 -11.29 -26.04
CA TRP A 229 -17.09 -10.40 -26.91
C TRP A 229 -17.85 -10.06 -28.20
N PRO A 230 -17.75 -8.82 -28.71
CA PRO A 230 -17.07 -7.66 -28.11
C PRO A 230 -17.88 -7.08 -26.94
N LEU A 231 -17.18 -6.59 -25.90
CA LEU A 231 -17.82 -5.87 -24.81
C LEU A 231 -18.05 -4.40 -25.20
N THR A 232 -19.24 -4.08 -25.70
CA THR A 232 -19.61 -2.70 -26.05
C THR A 232 -20.19 -1.95 -24.86
N THR A 233 -20.20 -0.62 -24.93
CA THR A 233 -20.78 0.22 -23.87
C THR A 233 -22.28 -0.02 -23.66
N GLU A 234 -23.01 -0.32 -24.74
CA GLU A 234 -24.45 -0.63 -24.69
C GLU A 234 -24.69 -1.99 -24.03
N LYS A 235 -23.84 -2.98 -24.35
CA LYS A 235 -23.89 -4.31 -23.72
C LYS A 235 -23.62 -4.19 -22.22
N TYR A 236 -22.54 -3.52 -21.85
CA TYR A 236 -22.16 -3.35 -20.44
C TYR A 236 -23.22 -2.54 -19.68
N HIS A 237 -23.71 -1.41 -20.24
CA HIS A 237 -24.81 -0.63 -19.65
C HIS A 237 -26.07 -1.48 -19.43
N SER A 238 -26.47 -2.32 -20.40
CA SER A 238 -27.62 -3.23 -20.24
C SER A 238 -27.48 -4.21 -19.07
N TRP A 239 -26.25 -4.55 -18.67
CA TRP A 239 -26.01 -5.40 -17.49
C TRP A 239 -26.27 -4.63 -16.21
N PHE A 240 -25.91 -3.35 -16.13
CA PHE A 240 -26.29 -2.48 -15.02
C PHE A 240 -27.79 -2.22 -14.97
N GLU A 241 -28.48 -2.10 -16.11
CA GLU A 241 -29.93 -1.94 -16.14
C GLU A 241 -30.66 -3.11 -15.46
N LYS A 242 -30.12 -4.34 -15.57
CA LYS A 242 -30.67 -5.51 -14.87
C LYS A 242 -30.56 -5.42 -13.35
N LEU A 243 -29.70 -4.56 -12.82
CA LEU A 243 -29.54 -4.32 -11.38
C LEU A 243 -30.56 -3.30 -10.85
N LEU A 244 -31.34 -2.65 -11.71
CA LEU A 244 -32.40 -1.71 -11.35
C LEU A 244 -33.71 -2.43 -10.94
N ASP A 245 -33.58 -3.53 -10.20
CA ASP A 245 -34.67 -4.38 -9.73
C ASP A 245 -35.14 -4.06 -8.30
N GLY A 246 -34.50 -3.06 -7.67
CA GLY A 246 -34.76 -2.65 -6.28
C GLY A 246 -34.01 -3.48 -5.22
N ASN A 247 -33.14 -4.41 -5.63
CA ASN A 247 -32.35 -5.29 -4.76
C ASN A 247 -30.83 -5.08 -4.89
N HIS A 248 -30.41 -3.95 -5.45
CA HIS A 248 -29.01 -3.57 -5.56
C HIS A 248 -28.87 -2.11 -5.14
N GLU A 249 -27.92 -1.83 -4.25
CA GLU A 249 -27.68 -0.46 -3.76
C GLU A 249 -26.46 0.17 -4.42
N PHE A 250 -25.44 -0.66 -4.66
CA PHE A 250 -24.09 -0.22 -5.00
C PHE A 250 -23.40 -1.27 -5.86
N VAL A 251 -22.55 -0.87 -6.80
CA VAL A 251 -21.66 -1.78 -7.54
C VAL A 251 -20.22 -1.31 -7.36
N GLY A 252 -19.39 -2.14 -6.74
CA GLY A 252 -17.97 -1.90 -6.57
C GLY A 252 -17.19 -2.34 -7.80
N LEU A 253 -16.89 -1.41 -8.70
CA LEU A 253 -16.05 -1.66 -9.88
C LEU A 253 -14.60 -1.41 -9.50
N PHE A 254 -13.98 -2.43 -8.90
CA PHE A 254 -12.65 -2.33 -8.31
C PHE A 254 -11.64 -3.07 -9.19
N MET A 255 -10.64 -2.37 -9.73
CA MET A 255 -9.73 -2.91 -10.73
C MET A 255 -8.33 -2.31 -10.58
N ASP A 256 -7.32 -3.01 -11.11
CA ASP A 256 -6.02 -2.40 -11.39
C ASP A 256 -6.18 -1.29 -12.41
N TYR A 257 -5.50 -0.18 -12.20
CA TYR A 257 -5.51 0.96 -13.12
C TYR A 257 -4.86 0.60 -14.45
N GLU A 258 -3.88 -0.30 -14.40
CA GLU A 258 -3.18 -0.93 -15.52
C GLU A 258 -4.13 -1.67 -16.48
N THR A 259 -5.38 -1.92 -16.07
CA THR A 259 -6.47 -2.33 -16.97
C THR A 259 -6.53 -1.44 -18.22
N PHE A 260 -6.38 -0.11 -18.06
CA PHE A 260 -6.52 0.85 -19.14
C PHE A 260 -5.16 1.19 -19.76
N GLY A 261 -4.80 0.49 -20.82
CA GLY A 261 -3.62 0.77 -21.64
C GLY A 261 -2.47 -0.22 -21.51
N GLU A 262 -2.37 -0.98 -20.41
CA GLU A 262 -1.35 -2.03 -20.24
C GLU A 262 -1.94 -3.44 -20.34
N HIS A 263 -3.00 -3.77 -19.59
CA HIS A 263 -3.67 -5.07 -19.72
C HIS A 263 -4.62 -5.11 -20.91
N GLN A 264 -5.39 -4.04 -21.11
CA GLN A 264 -6.19 -3.82 -22.33
C GLN A 264 -5.53 -2.70 -23.12
N TRP A 265 -5.00 -3.03 -24.30
CA TRP A 265 -4.24 -2.09 -25.13
C TRP A 265 -5.14 -1.01 -25.73
N ALA A 266 -4.57 0.17 -26.04
CA ALA A 266 -5.33 1.30 -26.59
C ALA A 266 -6.09 0.94 -27.89
N ASP A 267 -5.49 0.13 -28.75
CA ASP A 267 -6.06 -0.31 -30.04
C ASP A 267 -7.25 -1.27 -29.89
N THR A 268 -7.49 -1.82 -28.69
CA THR A 268 -8.71 -2.57 -28.37
C THR A 268 -9.94 -1.67 -28.21
N GLY A 269 -9.74 -0.34 -28.13
CA GLY A 269 -10.82 0.63 -27.92
C GLY A 269 -11.20 0.85 -26.45
N ILE A 270 -10.34 0.42 -25.51
CA ILE A 270 -10.64 0.48 -24.07
C ILE A 270 -10.83 1.91 -23.56
N PHE A 271 -10.10 2.89 -24.10
CA PHE A 271 -10.20 4.29 -23.69
C PHE A 271 -11.51 4.93 -24.19
N GLU A 272 -11.89 4.64 -25.43
CA GLU A 272 -13.17 5.05 -26.01
C GLU A 272 -14.33 4.39 -25.26
N PHE A 273 -14.19 3.12 -24.90
CA PHE A 273 -15.16 2.43 -24.06
C PHE A 273 -15.32 3.12 -22.70
N LEU A 274 -14.21 3.43 -22.02
CA LEU A 274 -14.23 4.08 -20.71
C LEU A 274 -14.91 5.45 -20.78
N ASP A 275 -14.54 6.28 -21.76
CA ASP A 275 -15.14 7.60 -21.99
C ASP A 275 -16.65 7.51 -22.19
N ARG A 276 -17.08 6.61 -23.10
CA ARG A 276 -18.49 6.44 -23.46
C ARG A 276 -19.29 5.81 -22.32
N PHE A 277 -18.74 4.83 -21.61
CA PHE A 277 -19.40 4.19 -20.47
C PHE A 277 -19.67 5.21 -19.38
N ILE A 278 -18.65 5.96 -18.94
CA ILE A 278 -18.81 6.99 -17.90
C ILE A 278 -19.80 8.06 -18.37
N SER A 279 -19.65 8.55 -19.60
CA SER A 279 -20.57 9.55 -20.16
C SER A 279 -22.02 9.04 -20.13
N ASN A 280 -22.29 7.83 -20.61
CA ASN A 280 -23.64 7.23 -20.63
C ASN A 280 -24.21 7.09 -19.21
N MET A 281 -23.41 6.56 -18.27
CA MET A 281 -23.84 6.37 -16.88
C MET A 281 -24.13 7.70 -16.16
N THR A 282 -23.41 8.78 -16.50
CA THR A 282 -23.68 10.11 -15.90
C THR A 282 -24.96 10.78 -16.41
N TYR A 283 -25.40 10.45 -17.64
CA TYR A 283 -26.66 10.94 -18.20
C TYR A 283 -27.87 10.17 -17.70
N ASP A 284 -27.72 8.89 -17.39
CA ASP A 284 -28.78 8.05 -16.86
C ASP A 284 -29.00 8.30 -15.35
N LYS A 285 -30.11 8.97 -15.02
CA LYS A 285 -30.44 9.37 -13.63
C LYS A 285 -30.84 8.21 -12.72
N ARG A 286 -30.87 6.98 -13.23
CA ARG A 286 -31.04 5.75 -12.43
C ARG A 286 -29.70 5.28 -11.85
N PHE A 287 -28.59 5.89 -12.26
CA PHE A 287 -27.26 5.62 -11.74
C PHE A 287 -26.62 6.87 -11.15
N GLU A 288 -25.69 6.67 -10.22
CA GLU A 288 -24.88 7.74 -9.65
C GLU A 288 -23.46 7.23 -9.39
N PHE A 289 -22.45 8.06 -9.61
CA PHE A 289 -21.09 7.74 -9.17
C PHE A 289 -20.84 8.25 -7.76
N LEU A 290 -20.33 7.38 -6.90
CA LEU A 290 -19.91 7.70 -5.54
C LEU A 290 -18.45 7.31 -5.36
N THR A 291 -17.73 8.11 -4.57
CA THR A 291 -16.44 7.65 -4.04
C THR A 291 -16.66 6.54 -3.01
N VAL A 292 -15.60 5.82 -2.62
CA VAL A 292 -15.67 4.77 -1.59
C VAL A 292 -16.25 5.31 -0.30
N SER A 293 -15.76 6.45 0.20
CA SER A 293 -16.28 7.01 1.46
C SER A 293 -17.72 7.50 1.34
N GLU A 294 -18.11 8.02 0.18
CA GLU A 294 -19.50 8.44 -0.03
C GLU A 294 -20.45 7.24 -0.08
N ALA A 295 -20.08 6.15 -0.74
CA ALA A 295 -20.84 4.90 -0.73
C ALA A 295 -20.95 4.37 0.71
N ALA A 296 -19.83 4.31 1.43
CA ALA A 296 -19.81 3.88 2.83
C ALA A 296 -20.69 4.76 3.73
N ASN A 297 -20.74 6.08 3.52
CA ASN A 297 -21.59 6.97 4.30
C ASN A 297 -23.07 6.88 3.92
N LYS A 298 -23.38 6.68 2.63
CA LYS A 298 -24.74 6.67 2.11
C LYS A 298 -25.53 5.42 2.49
N PHE A 299 -24.89 4.24 2.40
CA PHE A 299 -25.58 2.97 2.60
C PHE A 299 -25.35 2.41 4.01
N THR A 300 -26.40 1.76 4.51
CA THR A 300 -26.36 1.08 5.81
C THR A 300 -25.78 -0.31 5.61
N ALA A 301 -24.89 -0.74 6.50
CA ALA A 301 -24.40 -2.11 6.48
C ALA A 301 -25.56 -3.08 6.74
N ARG A 302 -25.77 -4.05 5.84
CA ARG A 302 -26.96 -4.90 5.81
C ARG A 302 -26.90 -6.10 6.74
N ALA A 303 -25.72 -6.70 6.85
CA ALA A 303 -25.50 -7.92 7.62
C ALA A 303 -24.02 -8.05 8.01
N PRO A 304 -23.69 -8.87 9.03
CA PRO A 304 -22.32 -9.27 9.30
C PRO A 304 -21.82 -10.17 8.17
N MET A 305 -20.65 -9.86 7.62
CA MET A 305 -19.95 -10.71 6.64
C MET A 305 -18.77 -11.38 7.34
N ASP A 306 -18.87 -12.69 7.56
CA ASP A 306 -17.89 -13.49 8.29
C ASP A 306 -16.87 -14.11 7.32
N VAL A 307 -15.66 -13.56 7.29
CA VAL A 307 -14.56 -14.02 6.44
C VAL A 307 -13.49 -14.65 7.32
N ASN A 308 -13.61 -15.97 7.51
CA ASN A 308 -12.85 -16.74 8.49
C ASN A 308 -11.43 -17.15 8.04
N ARG A 309 -11.09 -16.98 6.75
CA ARG A 309 -9.72 -17.15 6.21
C ARG A 309 -9.36 -15.96 5.33
N PRO A 310 -8.05 -15.70 5.09
CA PRO A 310 -7.64 -14.72 4.10
C PRO A 310 -8.28 -14.97 2.73
N LEU A 311 -9.01 -13.97 2.26
CA LEU A 311 -9.70 -13.86 0.98
C LEU A 311 -8.98 -12.78 0.18
N SER A 312 -8.56 -13.05 -1.05
CA SER A 312 -7.95 -12.07 -1.96
C SER A 312 -8.88 -11.81 -3.16
N TRP A 313 -8.50 -10.93 -4.07
CA TRP A 313 -9.07 -10.85 -5.42
C TRP A 313 -8.30 -11.66 -6.48
N ALA A 314 -7.16 -12.27 -6.11
CA ALA A 314 -6.29 -12.99 -7.04
C ALA A 314 -6.72 -14.44 -7.24
N ASP A 315 -6.40 -14.97 -8.43
CA ASP A 315 -6.60 -16.36 -8.86
C ASP A 315 -8.03 -16.91 -8.65
N THR A 316 -8.28 -18.10 -9.17
CA THR A 316 -9.61 -18.72 -9.07
C THR A 316 -9.96 -19.12 -7.64
N GLU A 317 -8.97 -19.52 -6.83
CA GLU A 317 -9.16 -19.98 -5.45
C GLU A 317 -9.41 -18.86 -4.43
N ARG A 318 -9.29 -17.59 -4.86
CA ARG A 318 -9.25 -16.36 -4.06
C ARG A 318 -8.88 -16.55 -2.60
N ASP A 319 -7.63 -16.89 -2.43
CA ASP A 319 -6.95 -17.01 -1.16
C ASP A 319 -5.57 -16.38 -1.32
N ILE A 320 -4.65 -16.73 -0.43
CA ILE A 320 -3.29 -16.19 -0.45
C ILE A 320 -2.29 -17.07 -1.20
N SER A 321 -2.75 -18.13 -1.88
CA SER A 321 -1.87 -19.10 -2.54
C SER A 321 -1.10 -18.52 -3.74
N ALA A 322 -1.49 -17.35 -4.25
CA ALA A 322 -0.71 -16.59 -5.22
C ALA A 322 0.65 -16.11 -4.64
N TRP A 323 0.74 -15.90 -3.33
CA TRP A 323 1.96 -15.41 -2.66
C TRP A 323 2.54 -16.38 -1.63
N LEU A 324 1.71 -17.25 -1.04
CA LEU A 324 2.07 -18.20 0.02
C LEU A 324 1.44 -19.57 -0.26
N GLY A 325 1.54 -20.04 -1.51
CA GLY A 325 0.97 -21.31 -1.96
C GLY A 325 1.96 -22.46 -2.05
N ASN A 326 3.25 -22.21 -1.80
CA ASN A 326 4.31 -23.21 -1.94
C ASN A 326 5.51 -22.94 -1.02
N ARG A 327 6.40 -23.94 -0.91
CA ARG A 327 7.53 -23.92 0.04
C ARG A 327 8.60 -22.85 -0.25
N ILE A 328 8.84 -22.49 -1.52
CA ILE A 328 9.84 -21.47 -1.85
C ILE A 328 9.32 -20.06 -1.53
N GLN A 329 8.02 -19.84 -1.71
CA GLN A 329 7.32 -18.65 -1.26
C GLN A 329 7.35 -18.51 0.27
N GLU A 330 7.00 -19.57 1.00
CA GLU A 330 7.03 -19.61 2.46
C GLU A 330 8.43 -19.33 3.02
N ASP A 331 9.47 -19.98 2.47
CA ASP A 331 10.86 -19.77 2.89
C ASP A 331 11.32 -18.32 2.67
N ALA A 332 11.08 -17.76 1.47
CA ALA A 332 11.43 -16.38 1.16
C ALA A 332 10.71 -15.39 2.09
N PHE A 333 9.43 -15.63 2.35
CA PHE A 333 8.61 -14.81 3.25
C PHE A 333 9.12 -14.85 4.69
N GLU A 334 9.40 -16.03 5.23
CA GLU A 334 9.93 -16.16 6.59
C GLU A 334 11.30 -15.48 6.74
N LYS A 335 12.22 -15.72 5.79
CA LYS A 335 13.57 -15.13 5.81
C LYS A 335 13.52 -13.60 5.83
N VAL A 336 12.70 -12.97 4.99
CA VAL A 336 12.69 -11.50 4.91
C VAL A 336 12.15 -10.86 6.20
N TYR A 337 11.17 -11.46 6.87
CA TYR A 337 10.65 -10.93 8.14
C TYR A 337 11.56 -11.19 9.34
N GLN A 338 12.38 -12.25 9.31
CA GLN A 338 13.39 -12.51 10.36
C GLN A 338 14.40 -11.35 10.50
N LEU A 339 14.71 -10.66 9.40
CA LEU A 339 15.62 -9.51 9.37
C LEU A 339 15.12 -8.30 10.18
N LYS A 340 13.81 -8.19 10.43
CA LYS A 340 13.20 -7.06 11.15
C LYS A 340 13.90 -6.76 12.47
N LYS A 341 14.30 -7.79 13.23
CA LYS A 341 14.97 -7.61 14.53
C LYS A 341 16.27 -6.83 14.38
N GLN A 342 17.11 -7.20 13.42
CA GLN A 342 18.39 -6.53 13.18
C GLN A 342 18.17 -5.11 12.65
N ILE A 343 17.24 -4.92 11.72
CA ILE A 343 16.91 -3.60 11.15
C ILE A 343 16.46 -2.63 12.24
N ARG A 344 15.54 -3.07 13.11
CA ARG A 344 15.08 -2.26 14.24
C ARG A 344 16.19 -1.95 15.24
N TYR A 345 17.03 -2.92 15.54
CA TYR A 345 18.18 -2.70 16.41
C TYR A 345 19.12 -1.65 15.84
N LEU A 346 19.40 -1.72 14.53
CA LEU A 346 20.26 -0.76 13.83
C LEU A 346 19.65 0.64 13.81
N ASN A 347 18.33 0.76 13.64
CA ASN A 347 17.60 2.03 13.50
C ASN A 347 18.20 2.90 12.37
N ASP A 348 18.49 2.26 11.24
CA ASP A 348 19.07 2.86 10.04
C ASP A 348 17.97 3.03 8.98
N GLU A 349 17.68 4.27 8.60
CA GLU A 349 16.62 4.59 7.63
C GLU A 349 16.89 4.01 6.25
N SER A 350 18.16 3.93 5.82
CA SER A 350 18.53 3.40 4.51
C SER A 350 18.27 1.90 4.46
N LEU A 351 18.69 1.15 5.49
CA LEU A 351 18.40 -0.28 5.57
C LEU A 351 16.91 -0.56 5.69
N THR A 352 16.19 0.27 6.44
CA THR A 352 14.73 0.12 6.59
C THR A 352 14.02 0.30 5.25
N LYS A 353 14.46 1.27 4.43
CA LYS A 353 13.92 1.46 3.07
C LYS A 353 14.24 0.30 2.15
N GLU A 354 15.49 -0.18 2.13
CA GLU A 354 15.89 -1.34 1.33
C GLU A 354 15.07 -2.59 1.70
N TRP A 355 14.96 -2.89 2.99
CA TRP A 355 14.17 -4.02 3.48
C TRP A 355 12.70 -3.90 3.10
N ARG A 356 12.08 -2.74 3.29
CA ARG A 356 10.66 -2.56 2.97
C ARG A 356 10.36 -2.76 1.48
N LYS A 357 11.27 -2.37 0.58
CA LYS A 357 11.15 -2.69 -0.85
C LYS A 357 11.23 -4.19 -1.11
N LEU A 358 11.99 -4.95 -0.32
CA LEU A 358 12.00 -6.43 -0.38
C LEU A 358 10.70 -7.06 0.16
N LEU A 359 9.86 -6.32 0.90
CA LEU A 359 8.57 -6.82 1.42
C LEU A 359 7.40 -6.71 0.42
N THR A 360 7.60 -6.07 -0.73
CA THR A 360 6.55 -5.87 -1.75
C THR A 360 5.99 -7.23 -2.19
N SER A 361 4.65 -7.36 -2.26
CA SER A 361 3.97 -8.65 -2.52
C SER A 361 4.45 -9.31 -3.82
N ASP A 362 4.77 -8.52 -4.83
CA ASP A 362 5.22 -8.94 -6.16
C ASP A 362 6.38 -9.93 -6.12
N HIS A 363 7.32 -9.78 -5.18
CA HIS A 363 8.45 -10.71 -5.08
C HIS A 363 7.98 -12.14 -4.81
N PHE A 364 6.99 -12.31 -3.94
CA PHE A 364 6.41 -13.62 -3.65
C PHE A 364 5.51 -14.09 -4.80
N TYR A 365 4.82 -13.16 -5.47
CA TYR A 365 4.01 -13.45 -6.65
C TYR A 365 4.85 -14.07 -7.78
N TYR A 366 6.04 -13.52 -8.04
CA TYR A 366 6.98 -14.05 -9.04
C TYR A 366 7.49 -15.47 -8.73
N MET A 367 7.34 -15.94 -7.49
CA MET A 367 7.72 -17.29 -7.04
C MET A 367 6.54 -18.29 -7.07
N CYS A 368 5.40 -17.92 -7.64
CA CYS A 368 4.25 -18.81 -7.77
C CYS A 368 4.52 -19.96 -8.77
N ILE A 369 4.27 -21.20 -8.34
CA ILE A 369 4.47 -22.42 -9.17
C ILE A 369 3.16 -22.98 -9.73
N LYS A 370 2.06 -22.24 -9.66
CA LYS A 370 0.76 -22.68 -10.19
C LYS A 370 0.86 -22.94 -11.70
N TRP A 371 0.13 -23.95 -12.14
CA TRP A 371 -0.05 -24.31 -13.55
C TRP A 371 -1.47 -23.92 -13.98
N SER A 372 -1.75 -23.86 -15.30
CA SER A 372 -3.02 -23.41 -15.93
C SER A 372 -3.12 -21.89 -16.20
N ASN A 373 -4.32 -21.39 -16.52
CA ASN A 373 -4.55 -19.99 -16.89
C ASN A 373 -4.02 -19.01 -15.84
N ASP A 374 -4.18 -19.32 -14.55
CA ASP A 374 -3.64 -18.49 -13.47
C ASP A 374 -2.10 -18.44 -13.59
N GLY A 375 -1.44 -19.58 -13.83
CA GLY A 375 -0.01 -19.65 -14.09
C GLY A 375 0.49 -18.83 -15.30
N ASP A 376 -0.32 -18.70 -16.35
CA ASP A 376 0.01 -17.84 -17.50
C ASP A 376 -0.01 -16.35 -17.13
N VAL A 377 -0.92 -15.94 -16.24
CA VAL A 377 -0.97 -14.58 -15.68
C VAL A 377 0.28 -14.32 -14.82
N HIS A 378 0.63 -15.26 -13.92
CA HIS A 378 1.86 -15.18 -13.12
C HIS A 378 3.11 -15.00 -13.99
N LYS A 379 3.21 -15.78 -15.08
CA LYS A 379 4.33 -15.70 -16.02
C LYS A 379 4.37 -14.38 -16.80
N TYR A 380 3.22 -13.82 -17.18
CA TYR A 380 3.15 -12.57 -17.94
C TYR A 380 3.74 -11.38 -17.18
N PHE A 381 3.54 -11.32 -15.87
CA PHE A 381 4.00 -10.21 -15.02
C PHE A 381 5.40 -10.39 -14.42
N SER A 382 5.95 -11.61 -14.46
CA SER A 382 7.27 -11.91 -13.89
C SER A 382 8.41 -11.40 -14.78
N PRO A 383 9.41 -10.71 -14.23
CA PRO A 383 10.63 -10.35 -14.96
C PRO A 383 11.65 -11.51 -15.07
N PHE A 384 11.33 -12.70 -14.54
CA PHE A 384 12.22 -13.86 -14.47
C PHE A 384 11.80 -14.97 -15.44
N ASP A 385 12.75 -15.80 -15.87
CA ASP A 385 12.46 -16.93 -16.76
C ASP A 385 11.70 -18.06 -16.04
N SER A 386 11.84 -18.15 -14.71
CA SER A 386 11.11 -19.11 -13.89
C SER A 386 10.90 -18.66 -12.43
N PRO A 387 9.89 -19.21 -11.73
CA PRO A 387 9.70 -18.98 -10.30
C PRO A 387 10.92 -19.36 -9.43
N TYR A 388 11.69 -20.36 -9.86
CA TYR A 388 12.91 -20.79 -9.17
C TYR A 388 14.04 -19.78 -9.31
N GLU A 389 14.16 -19.12 -10.46
CA GLU A 389 15.13 -18.04 -10.66
C GLU A 389 14.78 -16.82 -9.80
N ALA A 390 13.51 -16.42 -9.79
CA ALA A 390 13.01 -15.36 -8.92
C ALA A 390 13.35 -15.62 -7.43
N TYR A 391 13.13 -16.87 -6.98
CA TYR A 391 13.47 -17.29 -5.62
C TYR A 391 14.98 -17.27 -5.35
N LEU A 392 15.81 -17.80 -6.27
CA LEU A 392 17.26 -17.84 -6.09
C LEU A 392 17.87 -16.44 -6.00
N ASP A 393 17.48 -15.53 -6.90
CA ASP A 393 17.96 -14.15 -6.86
C ASP A 393 17.50 -13.45 -5.58
N TYR A 394 16.24 -13.63 -5.17
CA TYR A 394 15.71 -13.04 -3.95
C TYR A 394 16.41 -13.55 -2.69
N VAL A 395 16.59 -14.87 -2.52
CA VAL A 395 17.26 -15.43 -1.33
C VAL A 395 18.74 -15.07 -1.29
N ASN A 396 19.45 -15.02 -2.42
CA ASN A 396 20.83 -14.54 -2.43
C ASN A 396 20.92 -13.07 -2.01
N ILE A 397 19.95 -12.23 -2.39
CA ILE A 397 19.84 -10.85 -1.90
C ILE A 397 19.57 -10.83 -0.40
N LEU A 398 18.67 -11.66 0.11
CA LEU A 398 18.40 -11.73 1.55
C LEU A 398 19.62 -12.16 2.35
N GLU A 399 20.40 -13.14 1.86
CA GLU A 399 21.64 -13.58 2.50
C GLU A 399 22.70 -12.46 2.52
N ASP A 400 22.89 -11.76 1.40
CA ASP A 400 23.79 -10.60 1.35
C ASP A 400 23.32 -9.47 2.28
N PHE A 401 22.02 -9.19 2.31
CA PHE A 401 21.45 -8.16 3.17
C PHE A 401 21.55 -8.53 4.66
N GLU A 402 21.38 -9.81 5.02
CA GLU A 402 21.63 -10.30 6.38
C GLU A 402 23.07 -10.07 6.79
N MET A 403 24.03 -10.40 5.92
CA MET A 403 25.46 -10.12 6.16
C MET A 403 25.71 -8.62 6.35
N LYS A 404 25.12 -7.78 5.48
CA LYS A 404 25.21 -6.31 5.57
C LYS A 404 24.70 -5.79 6.91
N CYS A 405 23.58 -6.33 7.39
CA CYS A 405 23.03 -6.01 8.70
C CYS A 405 23.97 -6.49 9.83
N ALA A 406 24.43 -7.74 9.79
CA ALA A 406 25.30 -8.31 10.82
C ALA A 406 26.62 -7.54 10.98
N GLU A 407 27.25 -7.12 9.87
CA GLU A 407 28.44 -6.27 9.90
C GLU A 407 28.18 -4.94 10.60
N LYS A 408 27.07 -4.27 10.27
CA LYS A 408 26.66 -3.02 10.92
C LYS A 408 26.30 -3.21 12.39
N VAL A 409 25.70 -4.33 12.77
CA VAL A 409 25.42 -4.67 14.17
C VAL A 409 26.73 -4.76 14.94
N ARG A 410 27.70 -5.51 14.42
CA ARG A 410 29.03 -5.63 15.04
C ARG A 410 29.71 -4.28 15.23
N LEU A 411 29.64 -3.40 14.23
CA LEU A 411 30.22 -2.05 14.33
C LEU A 411 29.50 -1.19 15.38
N LYS A 412 28.17 -1.27 15.45
CA LYS A 412 27.37 -0.54 16.46
C LYS A 412 27.69 -1.01 17.87
N ASP A 413 27.82 -2.33 18.08
CA ASP A 413 28.15 -2.92 19.38
C ASP A 413 29.56 -2.54 19.83
N LEU A 414 30.54 -2.58 18.92
CA LEU A 414 31.92 -2.14 19.20
C LEU A 414 31.97 -0.65 19.57
N ALA A 415 31.21 0.19 18.88
CA ALA A 415 31.12 1.62 19.19
C ALA A 415 30.49 1.85 20.57
N GLN A 416 29.40 1.13 20.92
CA GLN A 416 28.76 1.23 22.23
C GLN A 416 29.68 0.73 23.35
N GLY A 417 30.38 -0.39 23.15
CA GLY A 417 31.37 -0.91 24.11
C GLY A 417 32.50 0.08 24.37
N THR A 418 33.05 0.70 23.31
CA THR A 418 34.12 1.71 23.42
C THR A 418 33.64 2.94 24.19
N ILE A 419 32.41 3.41 23.94
CA ILE A 419 31.80 4.52 24.67
C ILE A 419 31.63 4.16 26.16
N GLN A 420 31.21 2.94 26.46
CA GLN A 420 31.02 2.48 27.83
C GLN A 420 32.36 2.36 28.59
N GLU A 421 33.41 1.89 27.94
CA GLU A 421 34.77 1.85 28.50
C GLU A 421 35.34 3.25 28.74
N LEU A 422 35.17 4.19 27.80
CA LEU A 422 35.59 5.59 27.97
C LEU A 422 34.81 6.31 29.08
N ALA A 423 33.51 6.03 29.20
CA ALA A 423 32.67 6.58 30.28
C ALA A 423 33.10 6.04 31.66
N GLN A 424 33.53 4.78 31.74
CA GLN A 424 34.04 4.17 32.98
C GLN A 424 35.50 4.60 33.29
N GLY A 425 36.35 4.80 32.28
CA GLY A 425 37.72 5.30 32.43
C GLY A 425 37.78 6.74 32.95
N ASN A 426 36.88 7.62 32.48
CA ASN A 426 36.75 8.99 32.99
C ASN A 426 36.20 9.09 34.44
N LEU A 427 35.58 8.01 34.95
CA LEU A 427 35.19 7.90 36.37
C LEU A 427 36.37 7.40 37.25
N GLY A 428 37.42 6.83 36.65
CA GLY A 428 38.62 6.35 37.33
C GLY A 428 39.69 7.43 37.56
N GLU A 429 39.85 8.38 36.63
CA GLU A 429 40.89 9.42 36.73
C GLU A 429 40.54 10.61 37.65
N ASN A 430 39.31 10.71 38.15
CA ASN A 430 38.91 11.74 39.13
C ASN A 430 39.11 11.33 40.60
N LYS A 431 39.92 10.28 40.86
CA LYS A 431 40.33 9.89 42.21
C LYS A 431 41.85 9.81 42.32
N GLU A 432 42.54 10.95 42.30
CA GLU A 432 43.68 11.25 43.17
C GLU A 432 44.31 12.60 42.83
N CYS A 433 43.89 13.65 43.54
CA CYS A 433 44.82 14.71 43.97
C CYS A 433 44.21 15.51 45.14
N THR A 434 44.03 14.88 46.29
CA THR A 434 43.91 15.59 47.57
C THR A 434 45.26 15.49 48.28
N LYS A 435 46.20 16.36 47.89
CA LYS A 435 47.39 16.63 48.71
C LYS A 435 46.98 17.48 49.91
N THR A 436 47.13 16.87 51.08
CA THR A 436 47.11 17.45 52.42
C THR A 436 47.89 18.76 52.49
N ILE A 437 47.20 19.85 52.84
CA ILE A 437 47.84 21.09 53.34
C ILE A 437 47.75 21.05 54.87
N GLN A 438 48.87 20.76 55.52
CA GLN A 438 49.06 21.06 56.94
C GLN A 438 49.29 22.57 57.08
N ALA A 439 48.40 23.23 57.84
CA ALA A 439 48.54 24.62 58.20
C ALA A 439 49.50 24.78 59.39
N SER A 440 50.62 25.47 59.17
CA SER A 440 51.46 26.04 60.23
C SER A 440 51.42 27.56 60.16
N SER A 441 50.87 28.19 61.20
CA SER A 441 50.76 29.64 61.38
C SER A 441 52.10 30.28 61.79
N PRO A 442 52.50 31.42 61.21
CA PRO A 442 53.55 32.27 61.78
C PRO A 442 53.00 33.52 62.49
N GLN A 443 53.60 33.80 63.64
CA GLN A 443 53.33 34.90 64.55
C GLN A 443 53.76 36.28 64.02
N LYS A 444 53.06 37.27 64.58
CA LYS A 444 53.26 38.73 64.69
C LYS A 444 54.62 39.33 64.27
N LYS A 445 54.54 40.43 63.51
CA LYS A 445 55.56 41.47 63.31
C LYS A 445 55.79 42.30 64.58
N SER A 446 57.03 42.69 64.84
CA SER A 446 57.37 44.03 65.35
C SER A 446 58.81 44.43 65.01
N SER A 447 58.92 45.65 64.49
CA SER A 447 60.07 46.38 63.93
C SER A 447 61.17 46.75 64.93
N PRO A 448 62.34 47.24 64.47
CA PRO A 448 63.33 47.90 65.31
C PRO A 448 63.15 49.44 65.36
N ALA A 449 63.48 50.01 66.54
CA ALA A 449 64.06 51.34 66.85
C ALA A 449 63.43 52.62 66.22
N SER A 450 63.30 53.79 66.86
CA SER A 450 63.96 54.39 68.03
C SER A 450 63.31 55.74 68.36
N VAL A 451 63.03 55.98 69.65
CA VAL A 451 63.13 57.22 70.45
C VAL A 451 63.29 58.58 69.72
N LYS A 452 62.34 59.52 69.88
CA LYS A 452 62.47 60.80 70.66
C LYS A 452 61.26 61.77 70.53
N MET A 453 60.82 62.25 71.70
CA MET A 453 60.26 63.56 72.10
C MET A 453 59.41 64.44 71.15
N GLY A 454 58.28 64.92 71.70
CA GLY A 454 58.06 66.37 71.83
C GLY A 454 56.86 66.96 71.09
N ASN A 455 55.87 67.39 71.91
CA ASN A 455 54.75 68.30 71.69
C ASN A 455 53.63 67.94 70.70
#